data_AF-A0A957R1Q7-F1
#
_entry.id   AF-A0A957R1Q7-F1
#
_cell.length_a   1.000
_cell.length_b   1.000
_cell.length_c   1.000
_cell.angle_alpha   90.00
_cell.angle_beta   90.00
_cell.angle_gamma   90.00
#
_symmetry.space_group_name_H-M   'P 1'
#
loop_
_entity.id
_entity.type
_entity.pdbx_description
1 polymer ?
#
loop_
_entity_poly.entity_id
_entity_poly.type
_entity_poly.pdbx_seq_one_letter_code
_entity_poly.pdbx_strand_id
1 'polypeptide(L)'
;CLPFHSLLVTGPLMTDERRDLLEQMADRPDVTFMKFTPDLVSYMRAADLVISMAGYNTTCEILSLQKRAILVPRVKVRQEQKLRASHLADLGLTRQLLPHQLQPSRLLAEIERSLALPEPIVNLNLDGLNTITKTIQSALPAPAPKASPVVSWPALKPVPVYA
;
A
#
# COMPACT_ATOMS: atom_id res chain seq x y z
N CYS A 1 19.83 20.30 -6.13
CA CYS A 1 18.74 19.79 -5.27
C CYS A 1 17.48 19.65 -6.10
N LEU A 2 16.65 18.66 -5.80
CA LEU A 2 15.33 18.54 -6.42
C LEU A 2 14.41 19.63 -5.86
N PRO A 3 13.38 20.07 -6.59
CA PRO A 3 12.45 21.11 -6.12
C PRO A 3 11.43 20.58 -5.09
N PHE A 4 11.67 19.41 -4.49
CA PHE A 4 10.78 18.74 -3.55
C PHE A 4 11.57 17.96 -2.52
N HIS A 5 10.95 17.76 -1.35
CA HIS A 5 11.48 16.90 -0.29
C HIS A 5 10.97 15.47 -0.47
N SER A 6 11.88 14.48 -0.39
CA SER A 6 11.53 13.07 -0.57
C SER A 6 11.59 12.30 0.74
N LEU A 7 10.49 11.64 1.11
CA LEU A 7 10.49 10.66 2.19
C LEU A 7 10.63 9.24 1.62
N LEU A 8 11.74 8.56 1.94
CA LEU A 8 12.02 7.18 1.54
C LEU A 8 11.77 6.23 2.71
N VAL A 9 10.77 5.35 2.56
CA VAL A 9 10.46 4.29 3.55
C VAL A 9 10.79 2.93 2.96
N THR A 10 11.80 2.24 3.50
CA THR A 10 12.29 0.97 2.91
C THR A 10 11.49 -0.26 3.34
N GLY A 11 10.82 -0.19 4.49
CA GLY A 11 10.05 -1.29 5.07
C GLY A 11 10.92 -2.37 5.71
N PRO A 12 10.29 -3.33 6.41
CA PRO A 12 11.01 -4.31 7.23
C PRO A 12 11.68 -5.43 6.45
N LEU A 13 11.30 -5.63 5.18
CA LEU A 13 11.73 -6.79 4.37
C LEU A 13 12.94 -6.52 3.47
N MET A 14 13.47 -5.29 3.45
CA MET A 14 14.72 -4.98 2.76
C MET A 14 15.90 -5.56 3.54
N THR A 15 16.87 -6.16 2.85
CA THR A 15 18.11 -6.63 3.48
C THR A 15 18.91 -5.46 4.05
N ASP A 16 19.66 -5.69 5.12
CA ASP A 16 20.46 -4.64 5.76
C ASP A 16 21.49 -4.05 4.78
N GLU A 17 22.20 -4.89 4.03
CA GLU A 17 23.15 -4.46 2.99
C GLU A 17 22.55 -3.46 1.97
N ARG A 18 21.33 -3.73 1.48
CA ARG A 18 20.66 -2.83 0.54
C ARG A 18 20.17 -1.55 1.21
N ARG A 19 19.77 -1.65 2.48
CA ARG A 19 19.30 -0.51 3.25
C ARG A 19 20.44 0.46 3.52
N ASP A 20 21.59 -0.05 3.98
CA ASP A 20 22.77 0.73 4.31
C ASP A 20 23.27 1.49 3.07
N LEU A 21 23.28 0.83 1.90
CA LEU A 21 23.61 1.48 0.64
C LEU A 21 22.63 2.62 0.31
N LEU A 22 21.33 2.38 0.45
CA LEU A 22 20.32 3.42 0.17
C LEU A 22 20.36 4.56 1.18
N GLU A 23 20.67 4.28 2.44
CA GLU A 23 20.83 5.30 3.48
C GLU A 23 22.01 6.22 3.18
N GLN A 24 23.16 5.65 2.78
CA GLN A 24 24.32 6.41 2.32
C GLN A 24 23.99 7.27 1.08
N MET A 25 23.24 6.73 0.12
CA MET A 25 22.81 7.49 -1.07
C MET A 25 21.79 8.59 -0.74
N ALA A 26 21.04 8.42 0.36
CA ALA A 26 20.03 9.34 0.84
C ALA A 26 20.58 10.42 1.78
N ASP A 27 21.88 10.44 2.06
CA ASP A 27 22.54 11.48 2.87
C ASP A 27 22.58 12.82 2.13
N ARG A 28 21.41 13.46 2.06
CA ARG A 28 21.13 14.68 1.31
C ARG A 28 20.09 15.51 2.03
N PRO A 29 20.16 16.85 1.95
CA PRO A 29 19.23 17.72 2.65
C PRO A 29 17.78 17.63 2.16
N ASP A 30 17.57 17.17 0.92
CA ASP A 30 16.25 17.03 0.27
C ASP A 30 15.62 15.63 0.43
N VAL A 31 16.21 14.78 1.28
CA VAL A 31 15.75 13.39 1.50
C VAL A 31 15.67 13.08 2.99
N THR A 32 14.55 12.53 3.42
CA THR A 32 14.42 11.85 4.71
C THR A 32 14.36 10.36 4.47
N PHE A 33 15.25 9.62 5.13
CA PHE A 33 15.30 8.17 5.06
C PHE A 33 14.70 7.55 6.33
N MET A 34 13.84 6.55 6.16
CA MET A 34 13.23 5.80 7.26
C MET A 34 13.22 4.31 6.96
N LYS A 35 13.60 3.48 7.95
CA LYS A 35 13.43 2.04 7.86
C LYS A 35 11.95 1.66 7.91
N PHE A 36 11.22 2.18 8.88
CA PHE A 36 9.82 1.84 9.13
C PHE A 36 9.12 2.95 9.92
N THR A 37 7.80 3.05 9.75
CA THR A 37 6.93 3.86 10.60
C THR A 37 5.61 3.10 10.83
N PRO A 38 5.08 3.07 12.07
CA PRO A 38 3.75 2.51 12.33
C PRO A 38 2.63 3.43 11.83
N ASP A 39 2.91 4.70 11.52
CA ASP A 39 1.94 5.71 11.12
C ASP A 39 2.18 6.23 9.70
N LEU A 40 2.38 5.31 8.75
CA LEU A 40 2.66 5.67 7.35
C LEU A 40 1.52 6.49 6.72
N VAL A 41 0.28 6.28 7.17
CA VAL A 41 -0.92 6.97 6.66
C VAL A 41 -0.84 8.47 6.92
N SER A 42 -0.35 8.93 8.09
CA SER A 42 -0.18 10.36 8.36
C SER A 42 0.84 11.01 7.43
N TYR A 43 1.94 10.31 7.12
CA TYR A 43 2.91 10.79 6.13
C TYR A 43 2.31 10.85 4.72
N MET A 44 1.55 9.82 4.31
CA MET A 44 0.86 9.84 3.01
C MET A 44 -0.15 10.99 2.92
N ARG A 45 -0.86 11.31 4.01
CA ARG A 45 -1.80 12.43 4.05
C ARG A 45 -1.10 13.78 3.84
N ALA A 46 0.09 13.95 4.40
CA ALA A 46 0.90 15.16 4.24
C ALA A 46 1.61 15.26 2.86
N ALA A 47 1.80 14.13 2.16
CA ALA A 47 2.47 14.12 0.87
C ALA A 47 1.62 14.74 -0.25
N ASP A 48 2.28 15.45 -1.17
CA ASP A 48 1.69 15.94 -2.42
C ASP A 48 1.54 14.85 -3.49
N LEU A 49 2.40 13.83 -3.41
CA LEU A 49 2.50 12.70 -4.34
C LEU A 49 3.05 11.47 -3.62
N VAL A 50 2.47 10.29 -3.87
CA VAL A 50 2.94 9.01 -3.33
C VAL A 50 3.48 8.11 -4.45
N ILE A 51 4.65 7.50 -4.25
CA ILE A 51 5.20 6.49 -5.16
C ILE A 51 5.16 5.14 -4.45
N SER A 52 4.55 4.13 -5.08
CA SER A 52 4.36 2.82 -4.43
C SER A 52 4.35 1.67 -5.43
N MET A 53 4.63 0.45 -4.96
CA MET A 53 4.62 -0.78 -5.76
C MET A 53 3.19 -1.28 -6.06
N ALA A 54 2.15 -0.51 -5.78
CA ALA A 54 0.74 -0.91 -5.90
C ALA A 54 0.36 -2.13 -5.03
N GLY A 55 0.92 -2.25 -3.82
CA GLY A 55 0.44 -3.19 -2.81
C GLY A 55 -1.01 -2.90 -2.42
N TYR A 56 -1.78 -3.92 -2.02
CA TYR A 56 -3.23 -3.78 -1.78
C TYR A 56 -3.53 -2.68 -0.74
N ASN A 57 -3.01 -2.81 0.48
CA ASN A 57 -3.26 -1.86 1.57
C ASN A 57 -2.84 -0.44 1.21
N THR A 58 -1.60 -0.25 0.77
CA THR A 58 -1.10 1.08 0.36
C THR A 58 -1.91 1.70 -0.77
N THR A 59 -2.42 0.89 -1.69
CA THR A 59 -3.30 1.42 -2.75
C THR A 59 -4.65 1.86 -2.18
N CYS A 60 -5.23 1.09 -1.25
CA CYS A 60 -6.45 1.52 -0.55
C CYS A 60 -6.22 2.81 0.25
N GLU A 61 -5.08 2.95 0.92
CA GLU A 61 -4.70 4.17 1.65
C GLU A 61 -4.57 5.38 0.72
N ILE A 62 -3.85 5.23 -0.41
CA ILE A 62 -3.73 6.26 -1.45
C ILE A 62 -5.10 6.72 -1.94
N LEU A 63 -5.98 5.75 -2.27
CA LEU A 63 -7.32 6.04 -2.78
C LEU A 63 -8.22 6.70 -1.73
N SER A 64 -8.15 6.23 -0.48
CA SER A 64 -8.93 6.79 0.64
C SER A 64 -8.50 8.22 0.96
N LEU A 65 -7.22 8.52 0.80
CA LEU A 65 -6.65 9.86 0.98
C LEU A 65 -6.72 10.73 -0.28
N GLN A 66 -7.25 10.21 -1.39
CA GLN A 66 -7.35 10.90 -2.69
C GLN A 66 -6.00 11.47 -3.15
N LYS A 67 -4.91 10.72 -2.91
CA LYS A 67 -3.56 11.19 -3.23
C LYS A 67 -3.21 10.94 -4.68
N ARG A 68 -2.53 11.92 -5.27
CA ARG A 68 -1.78 11.70 -6.51
C ARG A 68 -0.81 10.55 -6.26
N ALA A 69 -0.72 9.63 -7.21
CA ALA A 69 0.21 8.51 -7.06
C ALA A 69 0.82 8.06 -8.38
N ILE A 70 2.09 7.66 -8.31
CA ILE A 70 2.78 6.90 -9.35
C ILE A 70 2.97 5.48 -8.85
N LEU A 71 2.33 4.54 -9.53
CA LEU A 71 2.40 3.13 -9.22
C LEU A 71 3.48 2.45 -10.07
N VAL A 72 4.44 1.82 -9.38
CA VAL A 72 5.55 1.07 -9.98
C VAL A 72 5.42 -0.42 -9.62
N PRO A 73 4.49 -1.15 -10.25
CA PRO A 73 4.12 -2.49 -9.80
C PRO A 73 5.24 -3.51 -10.05
N ARG A 74 5.37 -4.50 -9.15
CA ARG A 74 6.13 -5.71 -9.48
C ARG A 74 5.42 -6.47 -10.59
N VAL A 75 6.17 -6.87 -11.62
CA VAL A 75 5.64 -7.57 -12.81
C VAL A 75 6.08 -9.03 -12.93
N LYS A 76 6.91 -9.52 -12.00
CA LYS A 76 7.41 -10.90 -11.97
C LYS A 76 6.77 -11.68 -10.80
N VAL A 77 6.64 -13.00 -10.95
CA VAL A 77 6.00 -13.96 -10.02
C VAL A 77 4.48 -13.84 -9.91
N ARG A 78 3.95 -12.64 -9.70
CA ARG A 78 2.53 -12.34 -9.46
C ARG A 78 2.12 -11.11 -10.27
N GLN A 79 0.90 -11.08 -10.82
CA GLN A 79 0.42 -10.02 -11.70
C GLN A 79 -0.54 -9.04 -11.02
N GLU A 80 -1.00 -9.35 -9.82
CA GLU A 80 -2.06 -8.63 -9.09
C GLU A 80 -1.72 -7.14 -8.90
N GLN A 81 -0.45 -6.80 -8.67
CA GLN A 81 0.00 -5.40 -8.56
C GLN A 81 -0.04 -4.68 -9.91
N LYS A 82 0.38 -5.36 -10.99
CA LYS A 82 0.33 -4.80 -12.35
C LYS A 82 -1.12 -4.57 -12.77
N LEU A 83 -1.99 -5.55 -12.56
CA LEU A 83 -3.42 -5.44 -12.88
C LEU A 83 -4.02 -4.25 -12.13
N ARG A 84 -3.84 -4.18 -10.80
CA ARG A 84 -4.33 -3.05 -10.00
C ARG A 84 -3.83 -1.70 -10.50
N ALA A 85 -2.53 -1.57 -10.74
CA ALA A 85 -1.94 -0.33 -11.22
C ALA A 85 -2.46 0.07 -12.60
N SER A 86 -2.70 -0.90 -13.49
CA SER A 86 -3.19 -0.63 -14.85
C SER A 86 -4.66 -0.18 -14.81
N HIS A 87 -5.51 -0.91 -14.10
CA HIS A 87 -6.93 -0.56 -13.94
C HIS A 87 -7.12 0.83 -13.30
N LEU A 88 -6.32 1.18 -12.29
CA LEU A 88 -6.43 2.50 -11.66
C LEU A 88 -5.90 3.63 -12.56
N ALA A 89 -4.89 3.35 -13.38
CA ALA A 89 -4.40 4.30 -14.37
C ALA A 89 -5.41 4.51 -15.51
N ASP A 90 -6.07 3.45 -15.97
CA ASP A 90 -7.14 3.52 -16.97
C ASP A 90 -8.34 4.33 -16.48
N LEU A 91 -8.61 4.30 -15.18
CA LEU A 91 -9.62 5.14 -14.51
C LEU A 91 -9.15 6.58 -14.24
N GLY A 92 -7.91 6.93 -14.55
CA GLY A 92 -7.33 8.24 -14.29
C GLY A 92 -7.07 8.55 -12.81
N LEU A 93 -7.15 7.55 -11.93
CA LEU A 93 -6.98 7.73 -10.48
C LEU A 93 -5.50 7.74 -10.07
N THR A 94 -4.64 7.08 -10.85
CA THR A 94 -3.19 7.05 -10.62
C THR A 94 -2.43 7.12 -11.93
N ARG A 95 -1.11 7.30 -11.84
CA ARG A 95 -0.17 7.15 -12.96
C ARG A 95 0.56 5.80 -12.81
N GLN A 96 1.01 5.22 -13.91
CA GLN A 96 1.77 3.97 -13.89
C GLN A 96 3.11 4.13 -14.59
N LEU A 97 4.16 3.59 -13.97
CA LEU A 97 5.44 3.29 -14.62
C LEU A 97 5.76 1.81 -14.42
N LEU A 98 5.97 1.07 -15.50
CA LEU A 98 6.40 -0.33 -15.41
C LEU A 98 7.90 -0.40 -15.06
N PRO A 99 8.38 -1.45 -14.38
CA PRO A 99 9.78 -1.54 -13.97
C PRO A 99 10.81 -1.39 -15.10
N HIS A 100 10.48 -1.83 -16.32
CA HIS A 100 11.38 -1.68 -17.48
C HIS A 100 11.44 -0.23 -18.01
N GLN A 101 10.48 0.62 -17.64
CA GLN A 101 10.43 2.04 -17.98
C GLN A 101 11.08 2.91 -16.89
N LEU A 102 11.38 2.31 -15.73
CA LEU A 102 11.88 3.02 -14.57
C LEU A 102 13.34 3.44 -14.81
N GLN A 103 13.50 4.70 -15.18
CA GLN A 103 14.76 5.40 -15.33
C GLN A 103 14.68 6.71 -14.53
N PRO A 104 15.79 7.23 -13.97
CA PRO A 104 15.75 8.45 -13.15
C PRO A 104 15.06 9.63 -13.84
N SER A 105 15.38 9.89 -15.11
CA SER A 105 14.77 10.96 -15.91
C SER A 105 13.28 10.74 -16.18
N ARG A 106 12.89 9.49 -16.46
CA ARG A 106 11.48 9.11 -16.67
C ARG A 106 10.67 9.30 -15.40
N LEU A 107 11.21 8.89 -14.25
CA LEU A 107 10.56 9.04 -12.96
C LEU A 107 10.39 10.52 -12.60
N LEU A 108 11.45 11.32 -12.78
CA LEU A 108 11.39 12.76 -12.52
C LEU A 108 10.32 13.45 -13.39
N ALA A 109 10.29 13.16 -14.70
CA ALA A 109 9.29 13.73 -15.59
C ALA A 109 7.84 13.31 -15.21
N GLU A 110 7.65 12.08 -14.72
CA GLU A 110 6.34 11.64 -14.24
C GLU A 110 5.96 12.31 -12.91
N ILE A 111 6.91 12.55 -12.01
CA ILE A 111 6.70 13.30 -10.77
C ILE A 111 6.24 14.72 -11.09
N GLU A 112 6.98 15.44 -11.94
CA GLU A 112 6.65 16.81 -12.34
C GLU A 112 5.26 16.88 -13.00
N ARG A 113 4.95 15.95 -13.91
CA ARG A 113 3.62 15.88 -14.53
C ARG A 113 2.54 15.61 -13.51
N SER A 114 2.76 14.69 -12.57
CA SER A 114 1.77 14.32 -11.57
C SER A 114 1.48 15.50 -10.64
N LEU A 115 2.51 16.21 -10.17
CA LEU A 115 2.37 17.37 -9.29
C LEU A 115 1.63 18.54 -9.96
N ALA A 116 1.69 18.66 -11.29
CA ALA A 116 0.95 19.68 -12.05
C ALA A 116 -0.56 19.38 -12.21
N LEU A 117 -1.01 18.16 -11.93
CA LEU A 117 -2.42 17.77 -11.99
C LEU A 117 -3.13 18.06 -10.66
N PRO A 118 -4.46 18.21 -10.62
CA PRO A 118 -5.20 18.22 -9.36
C PRO A 118 -5.12 16.85 -8.66
N GLU A 119 -5.45 16.81 -7.37
CA GLU A 119 -5.68 15.54 -6.67
C GLU A 119 -6.85 14.78 -7.35
N PRO A 120 -6.77 13.43 -7.47
CA PRO A 120 -7.82 12.64 -8.11
C PRO A 120 -9.11 12.62 -7.29
N ILE A 121 -10.26 12.73 -7.95
CA ILE A 121 -11.56 12.50 -7.31
C ILE A 121 -11.85 11.00 -7.34
N VAL A 122 -11.78 10.35 -6.17
CA VAL A 122 -11.99 8.90 -6.06
C VAL A 122 -13.47 8.61 -5.78
N ASN A 123 -14.19 8.19 -6.81
CA ASN A 123 -15.57 7.70 -6.69
C ASN A 123 -15.64 6.16 -6.70
N LEU A 124 -14.92 5.53 -5.77
CA LEU A 124 -14.91 4.08 -5.57
C LEU A 124 -15.51 3.75 -4.21
N ASN A 125 -16.34 2.71 -4.14
CA ASN A 125 -16.81 2.20 -2.86
C ASN A 125 -15.69 1.45 -2.15
N LEU A 126 -15.10 2.08 -1.13
CA LEU A 126 -14.08 1.49 -0.26
C LEU A 126 -14.67 0.92 1.04
N ASP A 127 -16.00 0.89 1.18
CA ASP A 127 -16.72 0.37 2.35
C ASP A 127 -16.88 -1.16 2.32
N GLY A 128 -15.78 -1.85 1.97
CA GLY A 128 -15.75 -3.29 1.76
C GLY A 128 -16.13 -4.07 3.02
N LEU A 129 -15.72 -3.60 4.20
CA LEU A 129 -16.00 -4.27 5.47
C LEU A 129 -17.50 -4.27 5.79
N ASN A 130 -18.17 -3.11 5.72
CA ASN A 130 -19.60 -3.07 5.97
C ASN A 130 -20.38 -3.81 4.87
N THR A 131 -19.92 -3.72 3.62
CA THR A 131 -20.54 -4.43 2.49
C THR A 131 -20.47 -5.94 2.69
N ILE A 132 -19.32 -6.49 3.09
CA ILE A 132 -19.19 -7.93 3.32
C ILE A 132 -19.97 -8.37 4.56
N THR A 133 -19.98 -7.58 5.64
CA THR A 133 -20.77 -7.86 6.84
C THR A 133 -22.26 -7.96 6.51
N LYS A 134 -22.81 -6.99 5.78
CA LYS A 134 -24.22 -6.98 5.35
C LYS A 134 -24.52 -8.18 4.43
N THR A 135 -23.64 -8.44 3.46
CA THR A 135 -23.79 -9.56 2.53
C THR A 135 -23.84 -10.89 3.28
N ILE A 136 -22.91 -11.13 4.21
CA ILE A 136 -22.87 -12.34 5.03
C ILE A 136 -24.12 -12.45 5.90
N GLN A 137 -24.51 -11.37 6.60
CA GLN A 137 -25.72 -11.37 7.44
C GLN A 137 -26.98 -11.73 6.64
N SER A 138 -27.09 -11.26 5.38
CA SER A 138 -28.22 -11.57 4.52
C SER A 138 -28.21 -13.00 3.96
N ALA A 139 -27.02 -13.62 3.85
CA ALA A 139 -26.84 -14.97 3.32
C ALA A 139 -26.93 -16.04 4.41
N LEU A 140 -26.69 -15.67 5.68
CA LEU A 140 -26.84 -16.58 6.80
C LEU A 140 -28.34 -16.88 7.01
N PRO A 141 -28.72 -18.17 7.17
CA PRO A 141 -30.07 -18.49 7.60
C PRO A 141 -30.33 -17.87 8.97
N ALA A 142 -31.61 -17.70 9.32
CA ALA A 142 -32.02 -17.24 10.64
C ALA A 142 -31.21 -17.98 11.71
N PRO A 143 -30.69 -17.27 12.74
CA PRO A 143 -29.82 -17.89 13.73
C PRO A 143 -30.53 -19.12 14.30
N ALA A 144 -29.90 -20.28 14.19
CA ALA A 144 -30.36 -21.46 14.90
C ALA A 144 -30.51 -21.08 16.38
N PRO A 145 -31.54 -21.57 17.09
CA PRO A 145 -31.67 -21.30 18.51
C PRO A 145 -30.34 -21.61 19.19
N LYS A 146 -29.87 -20.69 20.05
CA LYS A 146 -28.60 -20.85 20.77
C LYS A 146 -28.57 -22.25 21.37
N ALA A 147 -27.71 -23.12 20.84
CA ALA A 147 -27.46 -24.40 21.47
C ALA A 147 -26.94 -24.12 22.88
N SER A 148 -27.51 -24.77 23.88
CA SER A 148 -26.99 -24.73 25.26
C SER A 148 -25.49 -25.00 25.22
N PRO A 149 -24.67 -24.29 26.02
CA PRO A 149 -23.22 -24.44 25.97
C PRO A 149 -22.84 -25.80 26.52
N VAL A 150 -22.83 -26.81 25.66
CA VAL A 150 -22.26 -28.13 25.93
C VAL A 150 -21.21 -28.39 24.87
N VAL A 151 -20.17 -27.56 24.86
CA VAL A 151 -18.91 -27.89 24.22
C VAL A 151 -17.85 -27.80 25.31
N SER A 152 -17.54 -28.94 25.93
CA SER A 152 -16.32 -29.11 26.70
C SER A 152 -15.16 -29.16 25.73
N TRP A 153 -14.38 -28.07 25.67
CA TRP A 153 -13.11 -28.10 24.96
C TRP A 153 -12.17 -29.05 25.72
N PRO A 154 -11.57 -30.06 25.05
CA PRO A 154 -10.52 -30.84 25.69
C PRO A 154 -9.37 -29.89 26.03
N ALA A 155 -8.78 -30.07 27.21
CA ALA A 155 -7.62 -29.29 27.65
C ALA A 155 -6.53 -29.32 26.56
N LEU A 156 -6.07 -28.14 26.13
CA LEU A 156 -4.97 -28.03 25.19
C LEU A 156 -3.74 -28.71 25.81
N LYS A 157 -3.21 -29.73 25.14
CA LYS A 157 -1.94 -30.34 25.54
C LYS A 157 -0.83 -29.28 25.36
N PRO A 158 0.08 -29.12 26.33
CA PRO A 158 1.19 -28.19 26.18
C PRO A 158 2.03 -28.59 24.96
N VAL A 159 2.30 -27.60 24.10
CA VAL A 159 3.19 -27.76 22.95
C VAL A 159 4.63 -27.77 23.47
N PRO A 160 5.47 -28.76 23.12
CA PRO A 160 6.86 -28.78 23.56
C PRO A 160 7.60 -27.58 22.98
N VAL A 161 8.21 -26.80 23.86
CA VAL A 161 9.18 -25.78 23.48
C VAL A 161 10.47 -26.51 23.12
N TYR A 162 10.82 -26.54 21.83
CA TYR A 162 12.13 -27.01 21.40
C TYR A 162 13.16 -25.94 21.80
N ALA A 163 14.12 -26.34 22.64
CA ALA A 163 15.29 -25.56 23.04
C ALA A 163 16.35 -25.54 21.94
#